data_AF-A0A7X7Y7F3-F1
#
_entry.id   AF-A0A7X7Y7F3-F1
#
_cell.length_a   1.000
_cell.length_b   1.000
_cell.length_c   1.000
_cell.angle_alpha   90.00
_cell.angle_beta   90.00
_cell.angle_gamma   90.00
#
_symmetry.space_group_name_H-M   'P 1'
#
loop_
_entity.id
_entity.type
_entity.pdbx_description
1 polymer ?
#
loop_
_entity_poly.entity_id
_entity_poly.type
_entity_poly.pdbx_seq_one_letter_code
_entity_poly.pdbx_strand_id
1 'polypeptide(L)' 'MSERFLEATALQNLLLEKRVVDLLDSIHNGVLIINTEGKIMACNKTGRELLGKTKLASFLH' A
#
# COMPACT_ATOMS: atom_id res chain seq x y z
N MET A 1 -12.29 0.53 28.81
CA MET A 1 -11.35 -0.26 28.00
C MET A 1 -9.94 0.03 28.50
N SER A 2 -9.10 -0.98 28.71
CA SER A 2 -7.72 -0.81 29.16
C SER A 2 -6.81 -0.42 27.99
N GLU A 3 -5.80 0.41 28.27
CA GLU A 3 -4.81 0.93 27.30
C GLU A 3 -4.17 -0.19 26.45
N ARG A 4 -3.85 -1.33 27.09
CA ARG A 4 -3.33 -2.54 26.43
C ARG A 4 -4.21 -3.11 25.31
N PHE A 5 -5.53 -2.99 25.43
CA PHE A 5 -6.44 -3.50 24.41
C PHE A 5 -6.42 -2.64 23.13
N LEU A 6 -6.26 -1.32 23.30
CA LEU A 6 -6.16 -0.37 22.20
C LEU A 6 -4.84 -0.56 21.43
N GLU A 7 -3.73 -0.74 22.15
CA GLU A 7 -2.41 -1.01 21.57
C GLU A 7 -2.39 -2.30 20.73
N ALA A 8 -2.95 -3.38 21.26
CA ALA A 8 -3.00 -4.66 20.56
C ALA A 8 -3.80 -4.57 19.25
N THR A 9 -4.92 -3.83 19.26
CA THR A 9 -5.75 -3.61 18.08
C THR A 9 -5.00 -2.80 17.02
N ALA A 10 -4.32 -1.72 17.43
CA ALA A 10 -3.53 -0.89 16.52
C ALA A 10 -2.39 -1.68 15.86
N LEU A 11 -1.68 -2.52 16.64
CA LEU A 11 -0.62 -3.38 16.12
C LEU A 11 -1.16 -4.40 15.12
N GLN A 12 -2.32 -4.99 15.41
CA GLN A 12 -2.95 -5.98 14.53
C GLN A 12 -3.36 -5.36 13.19
N ASN A 13 -3.93 -4.14 13.20
CA ASN A 13 -4.28 -3.41 11.98
C ASN A 13 -3.03 -3.09 11.14
N LEU A 14 -1.96 -2.61 11.78
CA LEU A 14 -0.70 -2.29 11.09
C LEU A 14 -0.05 -3.54 10.47
N LEU A 15 -0.12 -4.68 11.15
CA LEU A 15 0.35 -5.97 10.60
C LEU A 15 -0.49 -6.42 9.41
N LEU A 16 -1.80 -6.20 9.44
CA LEU A 16 -2.69 -6.53 8.32
C LEU A 16 -2.37 -5.67 7.10
N GLU A 17 -2.25 -4.36 7.27
CA GLU A 17 -1.87 -3.43 6.20
C GLU A 17 -0.54 -3.84 5.56
N LYS A 18 0.47 -4.14 6.40
CA LYS A 18 1.78 -4.58 5.92
C LYS A 18 1.70 -5.88 5.12
N ARG A 19 0.93 -6.86 5.59
CA ARG A 19 0.71 -8.12 4.86
C ARG A 19 0.09 -7.89 3.49
N VAL A 20 -0.90 -7.00 3.38
CA VAL A 20 -1.52 -6.67 2.09
C VAL A 20 -0.48 -6.05 1.14
N VAL A 21 0.35 -5.14 1.63
CA VAL A 21 1.42 -4.54 0.82
C VAL A 21 2.43 -5.59 0.37
N ASP A 22 2.89 -6.46 1.28
CA ASP A 22 3.85 -7.51 0.97
C ASP A 22 3.30 -8.50 -0.07
N LEU A 23 2.01 -8.85 0.03
CA LEU A 23 1.32 -9.68 -0.96
C LEU A 23 1.28 -9.01 -2.34
N LEU A 24 0.92 -7.72 -2.40
CA LEU A 24 0.91 -6.97 -3.66
C LEU A 24 2.31 -6.84 -4.27
N ASP A 25 3.34 -6.64 -3.45
CA ASP A 25 4.73 -6.53 -3.88
C ASP A 25 5.33 -7.89 -4.30
N SER A 26 4.72 -9.02 -3.91
CA SER A 26 5.11 -10.36 -4.40
C SER A 26 4.64 -10.66 -5.83
N ILE A 27 3.70 -9.86 -6.36
CA ILE A 27 3.15 -10.04 -7.71
C ILE A 27 4.16 -9.50 -8.74
N HIS A 28 4.54 -10.35 -9.70
CA HIS A 28 5.50 -10.02 -10.75
C HIS A 28 4.91 -9.10 -11.84
N ASN A 29 3.59 -8.93 -11.87
CA ASN A 29 2.90 -7.95 -12.70
C ASN A 29 2.83 -6.60 -11.97
N GLY A 30 2.90 -5.50 -12.73
CA GLY A 30 2.59 -4.18 -12.19
C GLY A 30 1.13 -4.07 -11.80
N VAL A 31 0.86 -3.67 -10.56
CA VAL A 31 -0.49 -3.43 -10.04
C VAL A 31 -0.65 -1.94 -9.73
N LEU A 32 -1.73 -1.36 -10.23
CA LEU A 32 -2.15 0.02 -9.96
C LEU A 32 -3.52 0.01 -9.30
N ILE A 33 -3.66 0.73 -8.21
CA ILE A 33 -4.95 0.99 -7.57
C ILE A 33 -5.28 2.45 -7.82
N ILE A 34 -6.44 2.70 -8.40
CA ILE A 34 -6.96 4.04 -8.69
C ILE A 34 -8.27 4.27 -7.96
N ASN A 35 -8.58 5.54 -7.64
CA ASN A 35 -9.92 5.92 -7.19
C ASN A 35 -10.89 6.06 -8.37
N THR A 36 -12.15 6.37 -8.08
CA THR A 36 -13.20 6.60 -9.10
C THR A 36 -12.96 7.85 -9.96
N GLU A 37 -12.07 8.74 -9.54
CA GLU A 37 -11.65 9.93 -10.31
C GLU A 37 -10.43 9.64 -11.21
N GLY A 38 -9.93 8.40 -11.23
CA GLY A 38 -8.75 8.00 -12.00
C GLY A 38 -7.40 8.35 -11.37
N LYS A 39 -7.37 8.85 -10.12
CA LYS A 39 -6.12 9.15 -9.41
C LYS A 39 -5.50 7.89 -8.84
N ILE A 40 -4.19 7.76 -8.99
CA ILE A 40 -3.42 6.63 -8.47
C ILE A 40 -3.33 6.74 -6.94
N MET A 41 -3.91 5.76 -6.26
CA MET A 41 -3.89 5.64 -4.80
C MET A 41 -2.71 4.78 -4.32
N ALA A 42 -2.39 3.73 -5.08
CA ALA A 42 -1.29 2.83 -4.76
C ALA A 42 -0.73 2.15 -6.00
N CYS A 43 0.52 1.69 -5.90
CA CYS A 43 1.21 0.97 -6.95
C CYS A 43 2.19 0.01 -6.29
N ASN A 44 2.20 -1.28 -6.69
CA ASN A 44 3.12 -2.27 -6.14
C ASN A 44 4.57 -2.05 -6.61
N LYS A 45 5.51 -2.79 -6.04
CA LYS A 45 6.95 -2.70 -6.36
C LYS A 45 7.21 -2.80 -7.86
N THR A 46 6.70 -3.85 -8.50
CA THR A 46 6.90 -4.09 -9.92
C THR A 46 6.34 -2.93 -10.76
N GLY A 47 5.16 -2.42 -10.42
CA GLY A 47 4.56 -1.28 -11.12
C GLY A 47 5.40 0.00 -10.97
N ARG A 48 5.95 0.24 -9.77
CA ARG A 48 6.85 1.38 -9.52
C ARG A 48 8.11 1.30 -10.39
N GLU A 49 8.69 0.11 -10.49
CA GLU A 49 9.89 -0.16 -11.32
C GLU A 49 9.59 0.06 -12.81
N LEU A 50 8.49 -0.50 -13.33
CA LEU A 50 8.08 -0.34 -14.73
C LEU A 50 7.79 1.11 -15.11
N LEU A 51 7.22 1.90 -14.19
CA LEU A 51 6.93 3.32 -14.39
C LEU A 51 8.15 4.22 -14.16
N GLY A 52 9.30 3.65 -13.78
CA GLY A 52 10.52 4.41 -13.46
C GLY A 52 10.38 5.32 -12.25
N LYS A 53 9.49 4.98 -11.30
CA LYS A 53 9.22 5.79 -10.10
C LYS A 53 9.77 5.13 -8.86
N THR A 54 10.57 5.88 -8.09
CA THR A 54 11.10 5.43 -6.79
C THR A 54 10.15 5.69 -5.62
N LYS A 55 9.18 6.61 -5.75
CA LYS A 55 8.13 6.91 -4.74
C LYS A 55 6.81 7.36 -5.38
N LEU A 56 5.71 7.06 -4.70
CA LEU A 56 4.33 7.41 -5.08
C LEU A 56 4.05 8.92 -5.19
N ALA A 57 4.90 9.75 -4.58
CA ALA A 57 4.71 11.21 -4.46
C ALA A 57 4.57 11.96 -5.80
N SER A 58 4.94 11.35 -6.92
CA SER A 58 4.89 11.99 -8.25
C SER A 58 3.60 11.72 -9.05
N PHE A 59 2.59 11.08 -8.44
CA PHE A 59 1.29 10.80 -9.09
C PHE A 59 0.12 11.64 -8.57
N LEU A 60 0.37 12.61 -7.68
CA LEU A 60 -0.65 13.48 -7.06
C LEU A 60 -0.74 14.89 -7.68
N HIS A 61 -0.32 15.04 -8.94
CA HIS A 61 -0.45 16.31 -9.68
C HIS A 61 -1.78 16.39 -10.42
#